data_AF-A0A7W5JUA4-F1
#
_entry.id   AF-A0A7W5JUA4-F1
#
_cell.length_a   1.000
_cell.length_b   1.000
_cell.length_c   1.000
_cell.angle_alpha   90.00
_cell.angle_beta   90.00
_cell.angle_gamma   90.00
#
_symmetry.space_group_name_H-M   'P 1'
#
loop_
_entity.id
_entity.type
_entity.pdbx_description
1 polymer ?
#
loop_
_entity_poly.entity_id
_entity_poly.type
_entity_poly.pdbx_seq_one_letter_code
_entity_poly.pdbx_strand_id
1 'polypeptide(L)'
;MTRPDQRHAAPARHVDAHAVLAALSEPSRYAGLGTLHATLPFDAGLPTTLDRLAGLPVLIVQGSADRIIPTELEARSWTYLHESSGAALTAHKTPGGHGMTRNDVDVLAHWIAGLPAGPSPHDQ
;
A
#
# COMPACT_ATOMS: atom_id res chain seq x y z
N MET A 1 -3.34 22.02 40.74
CA MET A 1 -4.21 21.16 39.89
C MET A 1 -4.11 21.70 38.47
N THR A 2 -3.13 21.21 37.70
CA THR A 2 -2.73 21.79 36.41
C THR A 2 -3.27 20.90 35.30
N ARG A 3 -4.10 21.45 34.40
CA ARG A 3 -4.59 20.76 33.19
C ARG A 3 -3.41 20.36 32.30
N PRO A 4 -3.37 19.13 31.74
CA PRO A 4 -2.34 18.77 30.78
C PRO A 4 -2.60 19.48 29.44
N ASP A 5 -1.49 20.02 28.92
CA ASP A 5 -1.31 20.66 27.64
C ASP A 5 -1.70 19.72 26.49
N GLN A 6 -2.82 20.03 25.83
CA GLN A 6 -3.26 19.38 24.60
C GLN A 6 -2.42 19.93 23.45
N ARG A 7 -1.23 19.35 23.25
CA ARG A 7 -0.46 19.56 22.03
C ARG A 7 -1.28 19.05 20.85
N HIS A 8 -1.69 19.99 20.00
CA HIS A 8 -2.27 19.72 18.69
C HIS A 8 -1.37 18.74 17.92
N ALA A 9 -1.87 17.53 17.68
CA ALA A 9 -1.33 16.68 16.63
C ALA A 9 -1.61 17.38 15.30
N ALA A 10 -0.55 17.67 14.53
CA ALA A 10 -0.69 18.21 13.18
C ALA A 10 -1.47 17.20 12.31
N PRO A 11 -2.40 17.64 11.45
CA PRO A 11 -3.15 16.74 10.60
C PRO A 11 -2.19 16.01 9.66
N ALA A 12 -2.30 14.68 9.65
CA ALA A 12 -1.61 13.82 8.69
C ALA A 12 -1.96 14.31 7.27
N ARG A 13 -0.93 14.73 6.55
CA ARG A 13 -1.01 15.24 5.18
C ARG A 13 -1.61 14.12 4.32
N HIS A 14 -2.67 14.45 3.57
CA HIS A 14 -3.35 13.54 2.66
C HIS A 14 -2.32 12.99 1.65
N VAL A 15 -1.89 11.75 1.84
CA VAL A 15 -1.15 11.01 0.81
C VAL A 15 -2.23 10.37 -0.06
N ASP A 16 -2.24 10.70 -1.36
CA ASP A 16 -3.27 10.28 -2.32
C ASP A 16 -3.44 8.75 -2.35
N ALA A 17 -4.43 8.25 -1.60
CA ALA A 17 -4.64 6.82 -1.36
C ALA A 17 -5.90 6.27 -2.05
N HIS A 18 -6.44 6.94 -3.07
CA HIS A 18 -7.76 6.57 -3.64
C HIS A 18 -7.84 5.13 -4.18
N ALA A 19 -6.82 4.65 -4.87
CA ALA A 19 -6.80 3.27 -5.39
C ALA A 19 -6.65 2.21 -4.27
N VAL A 20 -5.79 2.50 -3.28
CA VAL A 20 -5.59 1.63 -2.10
C VAL A 20 -6.88 1.53 -1.29
N LEU A 21 -7.61 2.65 -1.15
CA LEU A 21 -8.88 2.69 -0.44
C LEU A 21 -9.94 1.78 -1.11
N ALA A 22 -9.97 1.77 -2.44
CA ALA A 22 -10.95 1.01 -3.21
C ALA A 22 -10.67 -0.51 -3.16
N ALA A 23 -9.40 -0.91 -3.30
CA ALA A 23 -8.98 -2.31 -3.18
C ALA A 23 -9.21 -2.87 -1.76
N LEU A 24 -8.95 -2.08 -0.72
CA LEU A 24 -9.22 -2.49 0.66
C LEU A 24 -10.72 -2.62 0.97
N SER A 25 -11.59 -1.95 0.21
CA SER A 25 -13.04 -2.02 0.39
C SER A 25 -13.68 -3.24 -0.29
N GLU A 26 -13.25 -3.58 -1.51
CA GLU A 26 -13.80 -4.72 -2.27
C GLU A 26 -12.68 -5.44 -3.07
N PRO A 27 -11.79 -6.18 -2.39
CA PRO A 27 -10.58 -6.75 -3.00
C PRO A 27 -10.85 -7.65 -4.22
N SER A 28 -11.94 -8.42 -4.18
CA SER A 28 -12.31 -9.37 -5.23
C SER A 28 -12.67 -8.72 -6.57
N ARG A 29 -12.88 -7.41 -6.63
CA ARG A 29 -13.16 -6.68 -7.88
C ARG A 29 -11.92 -6.33 -8.68
N TYR A 30 -10.73 -6.49 -8.11
CA TYR A 30 -9.47 -6.05 -8.71
C TYR A 30 -8.62 -7.24 -9.14
N ALA A 31 -7.96 -7.11 -10.29
CA ALA A 31 -6.96 -8.08 -10.74
C ALA A 31 -5.65 -8.01 -9.91
N GLY A 32 -5.42 -6.90 -9.22
CA GLY A 32 -4.30 -6.69 -8.31
C GLY A 32 -4.24 -5.25 -7.79
N LEU A 33 -3.33 -5.00 -6.86
CA LEU A 33 -3.02 -3.66 -6.30
C LEU A 33 -1.52 -3.39 -6.35
N GLY A 34 -1.11 -2.33 -7.06
CA GLY A 34 0.28 -1.86 -7.06
C GLY A 34 0.43 -0.57 -6.25
N THR A 35 1.34 -0.56 -5.27
CA THR A 35 1.72 0.62 -4.51
C THR A 35 3.18 0.98 -4.76
N LEU A 36 3.43 2.19 -5.26
CA LEU A 36 4.77 2.70 -5.53
C LEU A 36 5.01 3.89 -4.61
N HIS A 37 6.04 3.79 -3.75
CA HIS A 37 6.43 4.86 -2.82
C HIS A 37 5.21 5.43 -2.08
N ALA A 38 4.37 4.53 -1.55
CA ALA A 38 3.10 4.83 -0.89
C ALA A 38 2.85 3.89 0.29
N THR A 39 1.94 4.29 1.19
CA THR A 39 1.56 3.52 2.39
C THR A 39 0.09 3.14 2.40
N LEU A 40 -0.26 2.13 3.19
CA LEU A 40 -1.65 1.79 3.45
C LEU A 40 -2.29 2.82 4.40
N PRO A 41 -3.57 3.20 4.19
CA PRO A 41 -4.24 4.24 4.95
C PRO A 41 -4.86 3.67 6.23
N PHE A 42 -4.03 3.19 7.16
CA PHE A 42 -4.49 2.52 8.39
C PHE A 42 -5.45 3.35 9.25
N ASP A 43 -5.33 4.68 9.21
CA ASP A 43 -6.13 5.59 10.03
C ASP A 43 -7.34 6.16 9.27
N ALA A 44 -7.61 5.68 8.05
CA ALA A 44 -8.73 6.11 7.21
C ALA A 44 -10.04 5.34 7.46
N GLY A 45 -10.11 4.51 8.50
CA GLY A 45 -11.30 3.73 8.84
C GLY A 45 -11.58 2.54 7.91
N LEU A 46 -10.61 2.14 7.09
CA LEU A 46 -10.72 0.95 6.25
C LEU A 46 -10.25 -0.31 6.97
N PRO A 47 -10.83 -1.48 6.63
CA PRO A 47 -10.42 -2.74 7.23
C PRO A 47 -9.02 -3.12 6.76
N THR A 48 -8.04 -3.03 7.66
CA THR A 48 -6.73 -3.71 7.54
C THR A 48 -6.71 -4.91 8.49
N THR A 49 -7.74 -5.75 8.39
CA THR A 49 -7.89 -6.96 9.20
C THR A 49 -7.06 -8.11 8.62
N LEU A 50 -6.95 -9.20 9.38
CA LEU A 50 -6.34 -10.45 8.91
C LEU A 50 -6.99 -10.92 7.60
N ASP A 51 -6.17 -11.40 6.67
CA ASP A 51 -6.54 -11.98 5.38
C ASP A 51 -7.42 -11.10 4.49
N ARG A 52 -7.41 -9.77 4.73
CA ARG A 52 -8.27 -8.86 3.98
C ARG A 52 -8.01 -8.90 2.47
N LEU A 53 -6.77 -9.09 2.08
CA LEU A 53 -6.30 -9.15 0.70
C LEU A 53 -6.02 -10.59 0.26
N ALA A 54 -6.64 -11.59 0.91
CA ALA A 54 -6.41 -13.01 0.64
C ALA A 54 -6.37 -13.32 -0.87
N GLY A 55 -5.21 -13.78 -1.35
CA GLY A 55 -5.00 -14.19 -2.74
C GLY A 55 -4.95 -13.06 -3.77
N LEU A 56 -5.22 -11.80 -3.40
CA LEU A 56 -5.09 -10.66 -4.31
C LEU A 56 -3.62 -10.46 -4.65
N PRO A 57 -3.23 -10.40 -5.94
CA PRO A 57 -1.88 -9.98 -6.33
C PRO A 57 -1.61 -8.57 -5.84
N VAL A 58 -0.55 -8.39 -5.06
CA VAL A 58 -0.14 -7.07 -4.55
C VAL A 58 1.32 -6.83 -4.88
N LEU A 59 1.63 -5.66 -5.44
CA LEU A 59 2.99 -5.15 -5.57
C LEU A 59 3.19 -4.00 -4.57
N ILE A 60 4.28 -4.03 -3.81
CA ILE A 60 4.77 -2.87 -3.05
C ILE A 60 6.21 -2.54 -3.45
N VAL A 61 6.45 -1.28 -3.81
CA VAL A 61 7.80 -0.73 -4.06
C VAL A 61 8.07 0.41 -3.08
N GLN A 62 9.20 0.33 -2.38
CA GLN A 62 9.63 1.32 -1.39
C GLN A 62 11.07 1.79 -1.62
N GLY A 63 11.29 3.10 -1.60
CA GLY A 63 12.61 3.70 -1.61
C GLY A 63 13.27 3.62 -0.23
N SER A 64 14.44 2.98 -0.13
CA SER A 64 15.13 2.76 1.16
C SER A 64 15.62 4.03 1.87
N ALA A 65 15.65 5.17 1.17
CA ALA A 65 16.01 6.48 1.69
C ALA A 65 14.86 7.50 1.52
N ASP A 66 13.61 7.04 1.44
CA ASP A 66 12.45 7.91 1.44
C ASP A 66 12.39 8.69 2.77
N ARG A 67 12.24 10.02 2.67
CA ARG A 67 12.12 10.93 3.81
C ARG A 67 10.82 11.75 3.76
N ILE A 68 10.00 11.52 2.74
CA ILE A 68 8.67 12.11 2.58
C ILE A 68 7.65 11.26 3.34
N ILE A 69 7.74 9.94 3.19
CA ILE A 69 6.91 9.00 3.94
C ILE A 69 7.52 8.77 5.33
N PRO A 70 6.73 8.87 6.41
CA PRO A 70 7.18 8.49 7.75
C PRO A 70 7.57 7.01 7.81
N THR A 71 8.76 6.73 8.35
CA THR A 71 9.33 5.37 8.44
C THR A 71 8.41 4.40 9.19
N GLU A 72 7.67 4.88 10.19
CA GLU A 72 6.73 4.06 10.95
C GLU A 72 5.55 3.60 10.09
N LEU A 73 5.03 4.48 9.20
CA LEU A 73 3.94 4.14 8.29
C LEU A 73 4.41 3.20 7.17
N GLU A 74 5.63 3.43 6.69
CA GLU A 74 6.29 2.55 5.72
C GLU A 74 6.47 1.13 6.28
N ALA A 75 7.03 1.04 7.50
CA ALA A 75 7.22 -0.23 8.20
C ALA A 75 5.89 -0.92 8.51
N ARG A 76 4.89 -0.19 9.01
CA ARG A 76 3.55 -0.74 9.29
C ARG A 76 2.89 -1.31 8.03
N SER A 77 3.01 -0.61 6.90
CA SER A 77 2.49 -1.07 5.60
C SER A 77 3.19 -2.35 5.16
N TRP A 78 4.52 -2.37 5.27
CA TRP A 78 5.34 -3.52 4.92
C TRP A 78 5.00 -4.76 5.76
N THR A 79 4.96 -4.60 7.08
CA THR A 79 4.62 -5.66 8.04
C THR A 79 3.22 -6.22 7.78
N TYR A 80 2.20 -5.36 7.67
CA TYR A 80 0.84 -5.81 7.40
C TYR A 80 0.75 -6.64 6.12
N LEU A 81 1.35 -6.16 5.02
CA LEU A 81 1.32 -6.86 3.74
C LEU A 81 1.99 -8.23 3.83
N HIS A 82 3.14 -8.33 4.49
CA HIS A 82 3.86 -9.61 4.62
C HIS A 82 3.20 -10.59 5.58
N GLU A 83 2.67 -10.11 6.70
CA GLU A 83 2.36 -10.98 7.84
C GLU A 83 0.86 -11.23 8.03
N SER A 84 -0.01 -10.31 7.60
CA SER A 84 -1.43 -10.35 7.99
C SER A 84 -2.40 -10.11 6.85
N SER A 85 -1.95 -9.58 5.70
CA SER A 85 -2.86 -9.21 4.63
C SER A 85 -3.47 -10.40 3.88
N GLY A 86 -2.78 -11.53 3.84
CA GLY A 86 -3.12 -12.69 3.00
C GLY A 86 -2.85 -12.49 1.50
N ALA A 87 -2.25 -11.37 1.10
CA ALA A 87 -1.97 -11.06 -0.30
C ALA A 87 -0.98 -12.03 -0.95
N ALA A 88 -1.14 -12.23 -2.27
CA ALA A 88 -0.08 -12.78 -3.11
C ALA A 88 0.95 -11.67 -3.39
N LEU A 89 1.83 -11.45 -2.40
CA LEU A 89 2.69 -10.27 -2.33
C LEU A 89 3.97 -10.40 -3.16
N THR A 90 4.25 -9.37 -3.97
CA THR A 90 5.55 -9.06 -4.56
C THR A 90 6.07 -7.78 -3.91
N ALA A 91 7.22 -7.83 -3.25
CA ALA A 91 7.76 -6.70 -2.49
C ALA A 91 9.18 -6.34 -2.95
N HIS A 92 9.41 -5.06 -3.24
CA HIS A 92 10.70 -4.54 -3.68
C HIS A 92 11.12 -3.34 -2.85
N LYS A 93 12.34 -3.38 -2.32
CA LYS A 93 13.04 -2.19 -1.85
C LYS A 93 14.02 -1.72 -2.90
N THR A 94 13.98 -0.44 -3.24
CA THR A 94 14.87 0.13 -4.24
C THR A 94 15.78 1.18 -3.61
N PRO A 95 17.05 1.28 -4.05
CA PRO A 95 17.91 2.37 -3.63
C PRO A 95 17.32 3.71 -4.12
N GLY A 96 17.21 4.68 -3.21
CA GLY A 96 16.67 6.00 -3.55
C GLY A 96 15.65 6.49 -2.54
N GLY A 97 15.18 7.73 -2.74
CA GLY A 97 14.13 8.35 -1.94
C GLY A 97 12.74 8.11 -2.51
N HIS A 98 11.85 9.09 -2.32
CA HIS A 98 10.46 9.06 -2.78
C HIS A 98 10.27 9.05 -4.31
N GLY A 99 11.33 9.32 -5.07
CA GLY A 99 11.24 9.46 -6.52
C GLY A 99 11.21 8.10 -7.22
N MET A 100 10.28 7.96 -8.17
CA MET A 100 10.23 6.77 -9.03
C MET A 100 11.43 6.71 -9.98
N THR A 101 12.12 5.57 -9.97
CA THR A 101 13.28 5.29 -10.82
C THR A 101 12.88 4.44 -12.02
N ARG A 102 13.77 4.32 -13.01
CA ARG A 102 13.57 3.38 -14.14
C ARG A 102 13.43 1.94 -13.66
N ASN A 103 14.17 1.55 -12.62
CA ASN A 103 14.06 0.22 -12.03
C ASN A 103 12.66 -0.03 -11.44
N ASP A 104 12.04 0.98 -10.80
CA ASP A 104 10.68 0.85 -10.28
C ASP A 104 9.66 0.64 -11.41
N VAL A 105 9.86 1.31 -12.55
CA VAL A 105 9.03 1.14 -13.75
C VAL A 105 9.18 -0.26 -14.34
N ASP A 106 10.41 -0.78 -14.41
CA ASP A 106 10.67 -2.12 -14.95
C ASP A 106 10.05 -3.20 -14.05
N VAL A 107 10.14 -3.04 -12.72
CA VAL A 107 9.46 -3.91 -11.74
C VAL A 107 7.95 -3.86 -11.93
N LEU A 108 7.36 -2.67 -12.03
CA LEU A 108 5.91 -2.52 -12.25
C LEU A 108 5.49 -3.17 -13.56
N ALA A 109 6.20 -2.91 -14.66
CA ALA A 109 5.87 -3.45 -15.98
C ALA A 109 5.90 -4.98 -15.99
N HIS A 110 6.93 -5.56 -15.37
CA HIS A 110 7.04 -7.02 -15.24
C HIS A 110 5.89 -7.60 -14.41
N TRP A 111 5.55 -6.96 -13.28
CA TRP A 111 4.44 -7.40 -12.44
C TRP A 111 3.10 -7.34 -13.17
N ILE A 112 2.80 -6.24 -13.87
CA ILE A 112 1.58 -6.10 -14.67
C ILE A 112 1.47 -7.21 -15.73
N ALA A 113 2.56 -7.50 -16.44
CA ALA A 113 2.58 -8.54 -17.47
C ALA A 113 2.33 -9.95 -16.91
N GLY A 114 2.59 -10.17 -15.62
CA GLY A 114 2.35 -11.43 -14.93
C GLY A 114 1.01 -11.52 -14.21
N LEU A 115 0.18 -10.48 -14.23
CA LEU A 115 -1.13 -10.53 -13.59
C LEU A 115 -2.03 -11.57 -14.27
N PRO A 116 -2.83 -12.31 -13.48
CA PRO A 116 -3.86 -13.16 -14.06
C PRO A 116 -4.86 -12.28 -14.82
N ALA A 117 -5.49 -12.85 -15.86
CA ALA A 117 -6.65 -12.20 -16.47
C ALA A 117 -7.66 -11.89 -15.36
N GLY A 118 -8.03 -10.61 -15.23
CA GLY A 118 -8.98 -10.18 -14.22
C GLY A 118 -10.34 -10.86 -14.43
N PRO A 119 -11.22 -10.85 -13.40
CA PRO A 119 -12.60 -11.29 -13.59
C PRO A 119 -13.23 -10.51 -14.74
N SER A 120 -13.87 -11.20 -15.69
CA SER A 120 -14.50 -10.51 -16.81
C SER A 120 -15.65 -9.64 -16.27
N PRO A 121 -15.90 -8.45 -16.81
CA PRO A 121 -17.04 -7.62 -16.39
C PRO A 121 -18.41 -8.30 -16.58
N HIS A 122 -18.46 -9.45 -17.27
CA HIS A 122 -19.64 -10.28 -17.46
C HIS A 122 -19.81 -11.41 -16.41
N ASP A 123 -18.83 -11.61 -15.53
CA ASP A 123 -18.88 -12.64 -14.46
C ASP A 123 -19.43 -12.10 -13.12
N GLN A 124 -20.02 -10.88 -13.12
CA GLN A 124 -20.60 -10.20 -11.95
C GLN A 124 -22.12 -10.07 -12.02
#